data_AF-A0A0Q4FHH2-F1
#
_entry.id   AF-A0A0Q4FHH2-F1
#
_cell.length_a   1.000
_cell.length_b   1.000
_cell.length_c   1.000
_cell.angle_alpha   90.00
_cell.angle_beta   90.00
_cell.angle_gamma   90.00
#
_symmetry.space_group_name_H-M   'P 1'
#
loop_
_entity.id
_entity.type
_entity.pdbx_description
1 polymer ?
#
loop_
_entity_poly.entity_id
_entity_poly.type
_entity_poly.pdbx_seq_one_letter_code
_entity_poly.pdbx_strand_id
1 'polypeptide(L)'
;MIHSGFRPSDDACQYPLFVPANLFAVTTLREMAQVANAARQDTALANDATALANEVAAAVAQHGTMKLADGSEVWAYEVDGFGNAIFMDDANVPSLSSLAWLGCVAPGDARWQRTARAAWSEANPWFFKGKAGEGIGGPHQGMDYIWPMSLIVRGLTATDDATILKCLATLKRTHAGTGFIHEAFEKDDPARFTRDWFAWANGLFGEFILHLAATRPKLLQAPLDRVAL
;
A
#
# COMPACT_ATOMS: atom_id res chain seq x y z
N MET A 1 -13.89 -9.67 12.38
CA MET A 1 -13.39 -8.81 11.27
C MET A 1 -14.59 -8.38 10.44
N ILE A 2 -14.51 -7.23 9.78
CA ILE A 2 -15.53 -6.66 8.91
C ILE A 2 -15.37 -7.25 7.50
N HIS A 3 -16.48 -7.70 6.92
CA HIS A 3 -16.55 -8.22 5.55
C HIS A 3 -16.38 -7.07 4.54
N SER A 4 -15.50 -7.24 3.56
CA SER A 4 -15.41 -6.40 2.36
C SER A 4 -15.81 -7.20 1.13
N GLY A 5 -16.73 -6.67 0.33
CA GLY A 5 -17.09 -7.30 -0.96
C GLY A 5 -15.99 -7.10 -2.01
N PHE A 6 -15.34 -5.93 -1.98
CA PHE A 6 -14.37 -5.49 -2.98
C PHE A 6 -13.12 -4.92 -2.30
N ARG A 7 -12.01 -4.96 -3.03
CA ARG A 7 -10.74 -4.31 -2.73
C ARG A 7 -10.82 -2.83 -3.12
N PRO A 8 -9.85 -2.00 -2.71
CA PRO A 8 -9.73 -0.62 -3.21
C PRO A 8 -9.37 -0.52 -4.70
N SER A 9 -9.07 -1.64 -5.36
CA SER A 9 -8.98 -1.75 -6.83
C SER A 9 -10.35 -1.91 -7.50
N ASP A 10 -11.45 -1.95 -6.74
CA ASP A 10 -12.79 -2.32 -7.17
C ASP A 10 -12.94 -3.78 -7.66
N ASP A 11 -11.90 -4.61 -7.50
CA ASP A 11 -11.98 -6.05 -7.74
C ASP A 11 -12.59 -6.78 -6.54
N ALA A 12 -13.32 -7.87 -6.79
CA ALA A 12 -13.90 -8.68 -5.72
C ALA A 12 -12.82 -9.29 -4.81
N CYS A 13 -13.08 -9.30 -3.50
CA CYS A 13 -12.22 -10.03 -2.57
C CYS A 13 -12.36 -11.54 -2.83
N GLN A 14 -11.24 -12.28 -2.80
CA GLN A 14 -11.28 -13.73 -2.88
C GLN A 14 -11.71 -14.34 -1.55
N TYR A 15 -11.17 -13.83 -0.44
CA TYR A 15 -11.74 -14.06 0.88
C TYR A 15 -12.23 -12.74 1.48
N PRO A 16 -13.42 -12.74 2.13
CA PRO A 16 -14.13 -11.51 2.45
C PRO A 16 -13.50 -10.70 3.59
N LEU A 17 -12.64 -11.30 4.41
CA LEU A 17 -12.00 -10.58 5.52
C LEU A 17 -10.68 -9.98 5.01
N PHE A 18 -10.82 -8.89 4.27
CA PHE A 18 -9.72 -8.12 3.71
C PHE A 18 -8.92 -7.43 4.82
N VAL A 19 -7.69 -7.90 5.05
CA VAL A 19 -6.88 -7.54 6.23
C VAL A 19 -6.43 -6.07 6.20
N PRO A 20 -5.91 -5.50 5.10
CA PRO A 20 -5.58 -4.08 5.03
C PRO A 20 -6.73 -3.15 5.40
N ALA A 21 -7.94 -3.37 4.85
CA ALA A 21 -9.09 -2.54 5.19
C ALA A 21 -9.54 -2.71 6.64
N ASN A 22 -9.42 -3.90 7.23
CA ASN A 22 -9.73 -4.10 8.64
C ASN A 22 -8.75 -3.36 9.56
N LEU A 23 -7.44 -3.38 9.24
CA LEU A 23 -6.44 -2.58 9.97
C LEU A 23 -6.68 -1.08 9.80
N PHE A 24 -7.10 -0.65 8.61
CA PHE A 24 -7.47 0.75 8.38
C PHE A 24 -8.72 1.15 9.16
N ALA A 25 -9.76 0.30 9.17
CA ALA A 25 -10.97 0.53 9.95
C ALA A 25 -10.69 0.68 11.46
N VAL A 26 -9.80 -0.14 12.03
CA VAL A 26 -9.37 0.01 13.44
C VAL A 26 -8.79 1.41 13.70
N THR A 27 -7.97 1.91 12.78
CA THR A 27 -7.33 3.23 12.89
C THR A 27 -8.36 4.34 12.77
N THR A 28 -9.19 4.32 11.72
CA THR A 28 -10.24 5.33 11.50
C THR A 28 -11.29 5.34 12.60
N LEU A 29 -11.64 4.20 13.19
CA LEU A 29 -12.58 4.14 14.33
C LEU A 29 -12.00 4.80 15.58
N ARG A 30 -10.70 4.66 15.82
CA ARG A 30 -10.03 5.35 16.94
C ARG A 30 -9.94 6.85 16.72
N GLU A 31 -9.67 7.29 15.49
CA GLU A 31 -9.73 8.71 15.11
C GLU A 31 -11.15 9.27 15.25
N MET A 32 -12.17 8.52 14.83
CA MET A 32 -13.57 8.88 15.00
C MET A 32 -13.92 9.07 16.48
N ALA A 33 -13.45 8.19 17.37
CA ALA A 33 -13.65 8.33 18.81
C ALA A 33 -13.00 9.61 19.37
N GLN A 34 -11.81 9.99 18.88
CA GLN A 34 -11.15 11.24 19.26
C GLN A 34 -11.97 12.46 18.83
N VAL A 35 -12.44 12.49 17.57
CA VAL A 35 -13.24 13.60 17.03
C VAL A 35 -14.59 13.69 17.74
N ALA A 36 -15.26 12.56 17.96
CA ALA A 36 -16.55 12.49 18.67
C ALA A 36 -16.44 13.07 20.09
N ASN A 37 -15.39 12.71 20.84
CA ASN A 37 -15.15 13.28 22.17
C ASN A 37 -14.76 14.75 22.11
N ALA A 38 -13.77 15.13 21.30
CA ALA A 38 -13.17 16.46 21.36
C ALA A 38 -14.01 17.56 20.71
N ALA A 39 -14.65 17.26 19.57
CA ALA A 39 -15.39 18.25 18.79
C ALA A 39 -16.90 18.23 19.07
N ARG A 40 -17.45 17.08 19.47
CA ARG A 40 -18.90 16.88 19.63
C ARG A 40 -19.33 16.60 21.07
N GLN A 41 -18.40 16.24 21.95
CA GLN A 41 -18.68 15.73 23.29
C GLN A 41 -19.67 14.54 23.27
N ASP A 42 -19.63 13.75 22.19
CA ASP A 42 -20.48 12.58 22.00
C ASP A 42 -19.76 11.34 22.53
N THR A 43 -19.81 11.17 23.85
CA THR A 43 -19.15 10.06 24.55
C THR A 43 -19.72 8.70 24.15
N ALA A 44 -21.01 8.63 23.78
CA ALA A 44 -21.64 7.39 23.37
C ALA A 44 -21.04 6.88 22.06
N LEU A 45 -21.01 7.73 21.03
CA LEU A 45 -20.39 7.39 19.74
C LEU A 45 -18.90 7.06 19.91
N ALA A 46 -18.17 7.80 20.74
CA ALA A 46 -16.76 7.54 20.96
C ALA A 46 -16.50 6.17 21.62
N ASN A 47 -17.35 5.77 22.57
CA ASN A 47 -17.27 4.47 23.21
C ASN A 47 -17.60 3.34 22.23
N ASP A 48 -18.65 3.49 21.42
CA ASP A 48 -19.03 2.49 20.41
C ASP A 48 -17.92 2.30 19.37
N ALA A 49 -17.35 3.40 18.86
CA ALA A 49 -16.25 3.35 17.91
C ALA A 49 -14.99 2.68 18.52
N THR A 50 -14.66 3.00 19.77
CA THR A 50 -13.53 2.38 20.48
C THR A 50 -13.76 0.89 20.72
N ALA A 51 -14.98 0.50 21.11
CA ALA A 51 -15.33 -0.89 21.34
C ALA A 51 -15.19 -1.72 20.06
N LEU A 52 -15.76 -1.23 18.94
CA LEU A 52 -15.65 -1.90 17.65
C LEU A 52 -14.19 -1.96 17.16
N ALA A 53 -13.41 -0.89 17.34
CA ALA A 53 -11.99 -0.90 16.99
C ALA A 53 -11.22 -1.99 17.74
N ASN A 54 -11.50 -2.17 19.04
CA ASN A 54 -10.85 -3.18 19.86
C ASN A 54 -11.27 -4.61 19.47
N GLU A 55 -12.56 -4.82 19.17
CA GLU A 55 -13.07 -6.09 18.67
C GLU A 55 -12.41 -6.48 17.34
N VAL A 56 -12.39 -5.56 16.37
CA VAL A 56 -11.79 -5.79 15.06
C VAL A 56 -10.28 -6.02 15.20
N ALA A 57 -9.58 -5.23 16.02
CA ALA A 57 -8.14 -5.39 16.25
C ALA A 57 -7.80 -6.77 16.83
N ALA A 58 -8.58 -7.25 17.80
CA ALA A 58 -8.42 -8.58 18.37
C ALA A 58 -8.64 -9.68 17.31
N ALA A 59 -9.70 -9.56 16.51
CA ALA A 59 -9.99 -10.51 15.45
C ALA A 59 -8.90 -10.53 14.35
N VAL A 60 -8.37 -9.37 13.96
CA VAL A 60 -7.25 -9.28 13.00
C VAL A 60 -5.98 -9.89 13.58
N ALA A 61 -5.68 -9.64 14.86
CA ALA A 61 -4.50 -10.23 15.51
C ALA A 61 -4.58 -11.77 15.56
N GLN A 62 -5.77 -12.32 15.73
CA GLN A 62 -6.00 -13.77 15.79
C GLN A 62 -6.06 -14.44 14.41
N HIS A 63 -6.65 -13.79 13.42
CA HIS A 63 -7.00 -14.41 12.13
C HIS A 63 -6.31 -13.79 10.92
N GLY A 64 -5.77 -12.58 11.02
CA GLY A 64 -5.23 -11.81 9.89
C GLY A 64 -3.79 -12.12 9.52
N THR A 65 -3.16 -13.11 10.14
CA THR A 65 -1.75 -13.48 9.88
C THR A 65 -1.63 -14.83 9.19
N MET A 66 -0.56 -15.02 8.42
CA MET A 66 -0.21 -16.32 7.84
C MET A 66 1.30 -16.51 7.81
N LYS A 67 1.74 -17.72 7.45
CA LYS A 67 3.15 -18.04 7.19
C LYS A 67 3.40 -18.15 5.70
N LEU A 68 4.47 -17.54 5.23
CA LEU A 68 5.01 -17.77 3.89
C LEU A 68 5.68 -19.14 3.81
N ALA A 69 6.05 -19.56 2.59
CA ALA A 69 6.71 -20.84 2.34
C ALA A 69 8.06 -21.00 3.08
N ASP A 70 8.75 -19.89 3.35
CA ASP A 70 10.01 -19.83 4.11
C ASP A 70 9.79 -19.87 5.64
N GLY A 71 8.54 -19.91 6.11
CA GLY A 71 8.16 -19.91 7.51
C GLY A 71 8.00 -18.52 8.14
N SER A 72 8.25 -17.43 7.40
CA SER A 72 8.09 -16.06 7.88
C SER A 72 6.63 -15.76 8.20
N GLU A 73 6.35 -15.27 9.42
CA GLU A 73 5.02 -14.78 9.80
C GLU A 73 4.79 -13.36 9.27
N VAL A 74 3.74 -13.20 8.48
CA VAL A 74 3.32 -11.96 7.81
C VAL A 74 1.83 -11.70 8.03
N TRP A 75 1.37 -10.49 7.72
CA TRP A 75 -0.05 -10.26 7.50
C TRP A 75 -0.50 -10.95 6.22
N ALA A 76 -1.63 -11.65 6.27
CA ALA A 76 -2.32 -12.11 5.07
C ALA A 76 -2.96 -10.93 4.35
N TYR A 77 -3.20 -11.03 3.06
CA TYR A 77 -3.96 -10.02 2.31
C TYR A 77 -5.46 -10.17 2.59
N GLU A 78 -5.96 -11.40 2.50
CA GLU A 78 -7.35 -11.76 2.76
C GLU A 78 -7.41 -13.10 3.49
N VAL A 79 -8.40 -13.23 4.37
CA VAL A 79 -8.72 -14.47 5.10
C VAL A 79 -10.22 -14.74 5.11
N ASP A 80 -10.63 -15.97 5.38
CA ASP A 80 -12.05 -16.35 5.40
C ASP A 80 -12.62 -16.61 6.81
N GLY A 81 -11.75 -16.70 7.82
CA GLY A 81 -12.12 -17.05 9.20
C GLY A 81 -12.25 -18.55 9.48
N PHE A 82 -12.15 -19.40 8.46
CA PHE A 82 -12.14 -20.87 8.55
C PHE A 82 -10.72 -21.47 8.48
N GLY A 83 -9.72 -20.63 8.22
CA GLY A 83 -8.30 -21.02 8.21
C GLY A 83 -7.63 -20.84 6.84
N ASN A 84 -8.38 -20.43 5.80
CA ASN A 84 -7.78 -20.06 4.54
C ASN A 84 -7.26 -18.63 4.61
N ALA A 85 -6.10 -18.41 3.99
CA ALA A 85 -5.44 -17.12 3.88
C ALA A 85 -4.68 -17.04 2.56
N ILE A 86 -4.69 -15.88 1.92
CA ILE A 86 -3.84 -15.60 0.76
C ILE A 86 -2.80 -14.53 1.10
N PHE A 87 -1.58 -14.76 0.62
CA PHE A 87 -0.56 -13.72 0.58
C PHE A 87 -0.47 -13.16 -0.84
N MET A 88 -0.71 -11.86 -0.94
CA MET A 88 -0.44 -11.03 -2.11
C MET A 88 -0.38 -9.59 -1.63
N ASP A 89 -0.01 -8.66 -2.50
CA ASP A 89 -0.28 -7.25 -2.28
C ASP A 89 -0.73 -6.61 -3.59
N ASP A 90 -1.62 -5.64 -3.48
CA ASP A 90 -2.16 -4.86 -4.60
C ASP A 90 -1.66 -3.42 -4.49
N ALA A 91 -1.58 -2.71 -5.62
CA ALA A 91 -1.10 -1.33 -5.65
C ALA A 91 -2.09 -0.32 -5.03
N ASN A 92 -3.39 -0.63 -5.02
CA ASN A 92 -4.41 0.26 -4.49
C ASN A 92 -4.37 0.30 -2.96
N VAL A 93 -4.51 1.50 -2.40
CA VAL A 93 -4.49 1.74 -0.95
C VAL A 93 -5.92 1.64 -0.38
N PRO A 94 -6.15 0.98 0.77
CA PRO A 94 -5.17 0.38 1.66
C PRO A 94 -4.61 -0.95 1.12
N SER A 95 -3.28 -1.06 1.07
CA SER A 95 -2.53 -2.28 0.76
C SER A 95 -1.71 -2.73 1.97
N LEU A 96 -1.12 -3.93 1.95
CA LEU A 96 -0.24 -4.39 3.04
C LEU A 96 1.00 -3.51 3.16
N SER A 97 1.62 -3.14 2.04
CA SER A 97 2.79 -2.26 2.01
C SER A 97 2.46 -0.82 2.42
N SER A 98 1.22 -0.35 2.25
CA SER A 98 0.81 1.01 2.63
C SER A 98 0.45 1.18 4.11
N LEU A 99 0.34 0.11 4.89
CA LEU A 99 -0.18 0.16 6.26
C LEU A 99 0.58 1.12 7.19
N ALA A 100 1.90 1.21 7.06
CA ALA A 100 2.68 2.14 7.88
C ALA A 100 2.49 3.60 7.46
N TRP A 101 2.35 3.87 6.16
CA TRP A 101 2.06 5.23 5.67
C TRP A 101 0.67 5.70 6.11
N LEU A 102 -0.32 4.80 6.12
CA LEU A 102 -1.66 5.08 6.66
C LEU A 102 -1.71 5.20 8.20
N GLY A 103 -0.61 4.96 8.91
CA GLY A 103 -0.58 4.96 10.37
C GLY A 103 -1.27 3.75 11.03
N CYS A 104 -1.64 2.73 10.25
CA CYS A 104 -2.31 1.53 10.77
C CYS A 104 -1.39 0.64 11.60
N VAL A 105 -0.09 0.66 11.27
CA VAL A 105 0.96 -0.08 11.98
C VAL A 105 2.18 0.83 12.14
N ALA A 106 2.97 0.59 13.18
CA ALA A 106 4.21 1.34 13.34
C ALA A 106 5.21 0.99 12.22
N PRO A 107 5.97 1.96 11.66
CA PRO A 107 7.02 1.66 10.67
C PRO A 107 8.12 0.70 11.19
N GLY A 108 8.29 0.62 12.52
CA GLY A 108 9.21 -0.31 13.19
C GLY A 108 8.63 -1.69 13.48
N ASP A 109 7.35 -1.96 13.16
CA ASP A 109 6.73 -3.25 13.44
C ASP A 109 7.38 -4.37 12.61
N ALA A 110 7.94 -5.36 13.30
CA ALA A 110 8.72 -6.40 12.65
C ALA A 110 7.88 -7.29 11.71
N ARG A 111 6.59 -7.50 12.01
CA ARG A 111 5.69 -8.28 11.16
C ARG A 111 5.34 -7.51 9.90
N TRP A 112 5.00 -6.24 10.02
CA TRP A 112 4.77 -5.37 8.88
C TRP A 112 6.02 -5.26 8.00
N GLN A 113 7.21 -5.07 8.58
CA GLN A 113 8.43 -5.02 7.78
C GLN A 113 8.70 -6.31 7.00
N ARG A 114 8.43 -7.49 7.58
CA ARG A 114 8.48 -8.76 6.82
C ARG A 114 7.43 -8.79 5.72
N THR A 115 6.21 -8.35 6.02
CA THR A 115 5.08 -8.29 5.07
C THR A 115 5.41 -7.36 3.89
N ALA A 116 5.89 -6.15 4.15
CA ALA A 116 6.26 -5.17 3.13
C ALA A 116 7.43 -5.64 2.26
N ARG A 117 8.43 -6.33 2.85
CA ARG A 117 9.50 -6.98 2.06
C ARG A 117 8.96 -8.09 1.16
N ALA A 118 8.05 -8.92 1.67
CA ALA A 118 7.46 -9.99 0.89
C ALA A 118 6.54 -9.46 -0.23
N ALA A 119 5.82 -8.36 0.00
CA ALA A 119 5.01 -7.67 -1.01
C ALA A 119 5.84 -7.17 -2.20
N TRP A 120 7.10 -6.78 -1.94
CA TRP A 120 8.10 -6.33 -2.93
C TRP A 120 9.08 -7.44 -3.35
N SER A 121 8.57 -8.67 -3.49
CA SER A 121 9.35 -9.84 -3.91
C SER A 121 8.48 -10.81 -4.72
N GLU A 122 9.09 -11.84 -5.28
CA GLU A 122 8.38 -12.92 -6.01
C GLU A 122 7.40 -13.73 -5.12
N ALA A 123 7.40 -13.52 -3.81
CA ALA A 123 6.34 -14.05 -2.94
C ALA A 123 4.97 -13.40 -3.22
N ASN A 124 4.94 -12.18 -3.75
CA ASN A 124 3.72 -11.53 -4.21
C ASN A 124 3.50 -11.85 -5.71
N PRO A 125 2.39 -12.53 -6.08
CA PRO A 125 2.11 -12.84 -7.49
C PRO A 125 1.89 -11.59 -8.37
N TRP A 126 1.63 -10.43 -7.77
CA TRP A 126 1.44 -9.15 -8.47
C TRP A 126 2.65 -8.23 -8.40
N PHE A 127 3.80 -8.73 -7.94
CA PHE A 127 5.08 -8.04 -8.08
C PHE A 127 5.71 -8.38 -9.43
N PHE A 128 6.03 -7.34 -10.20
CA PHE A 128 6.58 -7.47 -11.54
C PHE A 128 7.94 -6.78 -11.64
N LYS A 129 8.82 -7.35 -12.45
CA LYS A 129 10.13 -6.79 -12.79
C LYS A 129 10.38 -6.94 -14.28
N GLY A 130 10.72 -5.83 -14.92
CA GLY A 130 11.03 -5.75 -16.34
C GLY A 130 12.11 -4.71 -16.63
N LYS A 131 12.27 -4.37 -17.90
CA LYS A 131 13.28 -3.43 -18.40
C LYS A 131 13.03 -2.00 -17.93
N ALA A 132 11.77 -1.60 -17.75
CA ALA A 132 11.38 -0.25 -17.37
C ALA A 132 11.40 -0.04 -15.85
N GLY A 133 11.40 -1.12 -15.06
CA GLY A 133 11.49 -1.07 -13.60
C GLY A 133 10.87 -2.29 -12.92
N GLU A 134 10.67 -2.17 -11.62
CA GLU A 134 9.97 -3.16 -10.78
C GLU A 134 8.90 -2.48 -9.93
N GLY A 135 7.82 -3.19 -9.62
CA GLY A 135 6.73 -2.66 -8.80
C GLY A 135 5.57 -3.62 -8.65
N ILE A 136 4.55 -3.17 -7.90
CA ILE A 136 3.35 -3.96 -7.64
C ILE A 136 2.24 -3.46 -8.58
N GLY A 137 1.51 -4.40 -9.16
CA GLY A 137 0.27 -4.16 -9.90
C GLY A 137 -0.93 -4.70 -9.16
N GLY A 138 -1.75 -5.47 -9.86
CA GLY A 138 -2.95 -6.09 -9.32
C GLY A 138 -3.75 -6.82 -10.41
N PRO A 139 -4.74 -7.63 -10.04
CA PRO A 139 -5.58 -8.33 -11.01
C PRO A 139 -6.40 -7.39 -11.90
N HIS A 140 -6.67 -6.15 -11.45
CA HIS A 140 -7.47 -5.17 -12.18
C HIS A 140 -6.97 -4.92 -13.60
N GLN A 141 -5.67 -4.59 -13.72
CA GLN A 141 -5.03 -4.38 -15.02
C GLN A 141 -4.41 -5.68 -15.56
N GLY A 142 -4.04 -6.60 -14.68
CA GLY A 142 -3.51 -7.91 -15.01
C GLY A 142 -1.98 -7.98 -15.07
N MET A 143 -1.49 -9.06 -15.67
CA MET A 143 -0.07 -9.43 -15.67
C MET A 143 0.81 -8.36 -16.32
N ASP A 144 2.01 -8.22 -15.77
CA ASP A 144 3.11 -7.39 -16.29
C ASP A 144 2.87 -5.86 -16.24
N TYR A 145 1.75 -5.40 -15.68
CA TYR A 145 1.49 -3.98 -15.47
C TYR A 145 1.81 -3.55 -14.04
N ILE A 146 2.74 -2.60 -13.92
CA ILE A 146 3.13 -1.99 -12.66
C ILE A 146 2.33 -0.71 -12.45
N TRP A 147 1.81 -0.52 -11.24
CA TRP A 147 1.10 0.70 -10.89
C TRP A 147 2.05 1.69 -10.19
N PRO A 148 2.22 2.92 -10.71
CA PRO A 148 3.04 3.96 -10.09
C PRO A 148 2.73 4.22 -8.61
N MET A 149 1.47 4.04 -8.19
CA MET A 149 1.07 4.17 -6.80
C MET A 149 1.88 3.28 -5.85
N SER A 150 2.19 2.03 -6.25
CA SER A 150 3.01 1.15 -5.43
C SER A 150 4.40 1.73 -5.17
N LEU A 151 5.04 2.29 -6.22
CA LEU A 151 6.35 2.95 -6.14
C LEU A 151 6.30 4.18 -5.23
N ILE A 152 5.23 4.96 -5.30
CA ILE A 152 5.05 6.16 -4.47
C ILE A 152 4.93 5.76 -2.99
N VAL A 153 4.08 4.78 -2.68
CA VAL A 153 3.93 4.25 -1.31
C VAL A 153 5.22 3.62 -0.79
N ARG A 154 5.96 2.88 -1.64
CA ARG A 154 7.30 2.34 -1.28
C ARG A 154 8.26 3.47 -0.93
N GLY A 155 8.25 4.55 -1.71
CA GLY A 155 9.07 5.74 -1.45
C GLY A 155 8.70 6.44 -0.13
N LEU A 156 7.40 6.61 0.14
CA LEU A 156 6.88 7.22 1.37
C LEU A 156 7.19 6.41 2.63
N THR A 157 7.29 5.08 2.52
CA THR A 157 7.56 4.17 3.65
C THR A 157 9.03 3.77 3.78
N ALA A 158 9.88 4.11 2.80
CA ALA A 158 11.28 3.75 2.80
C ALA A 158 12.10 4.53 3.84
N THR A 159 13.05 3.82 4.44
CA THR A 159 14.00 4.41 5.42
C THR A 159 15.35 4.70 4.79
N ASP A 160 15.72 4.02 3.70
CA ASP A 160 16.96 4.21 2.98
C ASP A 160 16.81 5.06 1.70
N ASP A 161 17.79 5.92 1.45
CA ASP A 161 17.81 6.83 0.31
C ASP A 161 17.89 6.09 -1.04
N ALA A 162 18.50 4.90 -1.07
CA ALA A 162 18.68 4.13 -2.30
C ALA A 162 17.33 3.66 -2.88
N THR A 163 16.45 3.14 -2.02
CA THR A 163 15.08 2.75 -2.38
C THR A 163 14.29 3.95 -2.88
N ILE A 164 14.35 5.08 -2.17
CA ILE A 164 13.66 6.32 -2.55
C ILE A 164 14.11 6.81 -3.93
N LEU A 165 15.42 6.84 -4.18
CA LEU A 165 15.99 7.25 -5.45
C LEU A 165 15.58 6.33 -6.60
N LYS A 166 15.50 5.01 -6.36
CA LYS A 166 14.98 4.07 -7.35
C LYS A 166 13.51 4.36 -7.67
N CYS A 167 12.65 4.54 -6.67
CA CYS A 167 11.25 4.91 -6.88
C CYS A 167 11.11 6.19 -7.70
N LEU A 168 11.83 7.26 -7.34
CA LEU A 168 11.83 8.52 -8.09
C LEU A 168 12.31 8.35 -9.53
N ALA A 169 13.39 7.59 -9.74
CA ALA A 169 13.95 7.36 -11.06
C ALA A 169 13.00 6.55 -11.94
N THR A 170 12.34 5.52 -11.41
CA THR A 170 11.31 4.76 -12.14
C THR A 170 10.16 5.69 -12.53
N LEU A 171 9.57 6.40 -11.57
CA LEU A 171 8.44 7.32 -11.82
C LEU A 171 8.78 8.39 -12.87
N LYS A 172 9.99 8.96 -12.82
CA LYS A 172 10.46 9.94 -13.82
C LYS A 172 10.64 9.33 -15.22
N ARG A 173 10.92 8.03 -15.34
CA ARG A 173 11.20 7.38 -16.65
C ARG A 173 9.99 6.65 -17.22
N THR A 174 8.94 6.41 -16.45
CA THR A 174 7.78 5.61 -16.86
C THR A 174 6.50 6.42 -17.12
N HIS A 175 6.60 7.75 -17.20
CA HIS A 175 5.46 8.63 -17.53
C HIS A 175 5.21 8.78 -19.05
N ALA A 176 5.85 8.00 -19.92
CA ALA A 176 5.64 8.01 -21.38
C ALA A 176 5.68 9.41 -22.06
N GLY A 177 6.46 10.36 -21.53
CA GLY A 177 6.50 11.73 -22.05
C GLY A 177 5.30 12.63 -21.68
N THR A 178 4.31 12.13 -20.92
CA THR A 178 3.08 12.88 -20.59
C THR A 178 3.26 13.90 -19.47
N GLY A 179 4.22 13.67 -18.56
CA GLY A 179 4.42 14.49 -17.37
C GLY A 179 3.41 14.20 -16.24
N PHE A 180 2.56 13.17 -16.39
CA PHE A 180 1.57 12.75 -15.40
C PHE A 180 1.83 11.32 -14.90
N ILE A 181 1.24 11.00 -13.75
CA ILE A 181 1.20 9.66 -13.20
C ILE A 181 -0.02 8.92 -13.74
N HIS A 182 0.24 7.79 -14.39
CA HIS A 182 -0.77 6.89 -14.94
C HIS A 182 -1.27 5.90 -13.89
N GLU A 183 -2.32 5.16 -14.22
CA GLU A 183 -2.80 4.04 -13.38
C GLU A 183 -1.79 2.89 -13.37
N ALA A 184 -1.39 2.44 -14.54
CA ALA A 184 -0.40 1.40 -14.71
C ALA A 184 0.45 1.63 -15.95
N PHE A 185 1.65 1.05 -15.97
CA PHE A 185 2.52 0.97 -17.14
C PHE A 185 3.07 -0.46 -17.27
N GLU A 186 3.27 -0.93 -18.49
CA GLU A 186 3.82 -2.26 -18.76
C GLU A 186 5.31 -2.30 -18.37
N LYS A 187 5.74 -3.39 -17.71
CA LYS A 187 7.05 -3.49 -17.05
C LYS A 187 8.27 -3.36 -17.97
N ASP A 188 8.12 -3.60 -19.27
CA ASP A 188 9.17 -3.55 -20.28
C ASP A 188 9.04 -2.33 -21.21
N ASP A 189 7.82 -1.80 -21.39
CA ASP A 189 7.51 -0.65 -22.26
C ASP A 189 6.49 0.30 -21.60
N PRO A 190 6.96 1.41 -20.98
CA PRO A 190 6.08 2.34 -20.29
C PRO A 190 5.20 3.18 -21.22
N ALA A 191 5.45 3.15 -22.55
CA ALA A 191 4.54 3.77 -23.51
C ALA A 191 3.19 3.04 -23.57
N ARG A 192 3.14 1.79 -23.08
CA ARG A 192 1.90 1.04 -22.86
C ARG A 192 1.44 1.28 -21.42
N PHE A 193 0.55 2.25 -21.25
CA PHE A 193 0.00 2.62 -19.95
C PHE A 193 -1.53 2.70 -20.00
N THR A 194 -2.17 2.74 -18.82
CA THR A 194 -3.61 2.97 -18.67
C THR A 194 -3.90 4.24 -17.91
N ARG A 195 -5.04 4.88 -18.25
CA ARG A 195 -5.52 6.16 -17.71
C ARG A 195 -4.48 7.27 -17.81
N ASP A 196 -4.58 7.98 -18.92
CA ASP A 196 -3.89 9.25 -19.19
C ASP A 196 -4.19 10.34 -18.15
N TRP A 197 -5.37 10.29 -17.50
CA TRP A 197 -5.72 11.21 -16.42
C TRP A 197 -6.19 10.50 -15.15
N PHE A 198 -5.31 10.42 -14.15
CA PHE A 198 -5.61 9.84 -12.84
C PHE A 198 -5.27 10.81 -11.70
N ALA A 199 -6.24 11.64 -11.31
CA ALA A 199 -6.04 12.71 -10.34
C ALA A 199 -5.53 12.23 -8.98
N TRP A 200 -5.98 11.06 -8.50
CA TRP A 200 -5.51 10.48 -7.24
C TRP A 200 -4.01 10.17 -7.28
N ALA A 201 -3.54 9.44 -8.30
CA ALA A 201 -2.13 9.09 -8.42
C ALA A 201 -1.23 10.33 -8.58
N ASN A 202 -1.70 11.35 -9.29
CA ASN A 202 -1.03 12.65 -9.39
C ASN A 202 -0.94 13.37 -8.03
N GLY A 203 -2.02 13.38 -7.25
CA GLY A 203 -2.04 13.96 -5.91
C GLY A 203 -1.09 13.23 -4.95
N LEU A 204 -1.10 11.89 -4.99
CA LEU A 204 -0.22 11.05 -4.17
C LEU A 204 1.27 11.28 -4.52
N PHE A 205 1.60 11.46 -5.81
CA PHE A 205 2.95 11.84 -6.20
C PHE A 205 3.34 13.23 -5.68
N GLY A 206 2.42 14.20 -5.73
CA GLY A 206 2.61 15.51 -5.12
C GLY A 206 2.93 15.42 -3.62
N GLU A 207 2.18 14.61 -2.87
CA GLU A 207 2.45 14.33 -1.46
C GLU A 207 3.85 13.76 -1.25
N PHE A 208 4.26 12.78 -2.07
CA PHE A 208 5.59 12.20 -1.97
C PHE A 208 6.71 13.22 -2.21
N ILE A 209 6.57 14.08 -3.21
CA ILE A 209 7.55 15.15 -3.46
C ILE A 209 7.59 16.14 -2.30
N LEU A 210 6.44 16.55 -1.75
CA LEU A 210 6.37 17.44 -0.58
C LEU A 210 6.99 16.79 0.66
N HIS A 211 6.72 15.51 0.89
CA HIS A 211 7.33 14.74 1.97
C HIS A 211 8.86 14.77 1.86
N LEU A 212 9.41 14.47 0.67
CA LEU A 212 10.86 14.50 0.46
C LEU A 212 11.44 15.90 0.58
N ALA A 213 10.75 16.94 0.11
CA ALA A 213 11.20 18.31 0.29
C ALA A 213 11.32 18.68 1.78
N ALA A 214 10.39 18.20 2.62
CA ALA A 214 10.41 18.43 4.06
C ALA A 214 11.44 17.57 4.81
N THR A 215 11.61 16.30 4.44
CA THR A 215 12.38 15.33 5.24
C THR A 215 13.74 14.99 4.66
N ARG A 216 13.89 14.97 3.32
CA ARG A 216 15.09 14.53 2.60
C ARG A 216 15.36 15.37 1.33
N PRO A 217 15.47 16.71 1.41
CA PRO A 217 15.48 17.59 0.22
C PRO A 217 16.65 17.34 -0.73
N LYS A 218 17.77 16.79 -0.25
CA LYS A 218 18.94 16.46 -1.07
C LYS A 218 18.62 15.42 -2.15
N LEU A 219 17.66 14.52 -1.91
CA LEU A 219 17.29 13.48 -2.87
C LEU A 219 16.60 14.05 -4.12
N LEU A 220 15.92 15.19 -3.99
CA LEU A 220 15.29 15.88 -5.13
C LEU A 220 16.30 16.52 -6.09
N GLN A 221 17.55 16.68 -5.66
CA GLN A 221 18.64 17.23 -6.48
C GLN A 221 19.48 16.12 -7.14
N ALA A 222 19.19 14.84 -6.83
CA ALA A 222 19.97 13.73 -7.34
C ALA A 222 19.80 13.59 -8.87
N PRO A 223 20.86 13.23 -9.61
CA PRO A 223 20.77 12.98 -11.04
C PRO A 223 20.05 11.64 -11.29
N LEU A 224 18.71 11.68 -11.27
CA LEU A 224 17.86 10.48 -11.35
C LEU A 224 18.12 9.63 -12.59
N ASP A 225 18.63 10.21 -13.68
CA ASP A 225 18.97 9.49 -14.93
C ASP A 225 20.19 8.57 -14.80
N ARG A 226 20.94 8.67 -13.69
CA ARG A 226 22.09 7.80 -13.36
C ARG A 226 21.75 6.68 -12.38
N VAL A 227 20.55 6.68 -11.82
CA VAL A 227 20.09 5.62 -10.90
C VAL A 227 19.83 4.35 -11.71
N ALA A 228 20.42 3.24 -11.29
CA ALA A 228 20.15 1.92 -11.85
C ALA A 228 18.76 1.44 -11.41
N LEU A 229 17.96 0.99 -12.38
CA LEU A 229 16.64 0.39 -12.16
C LEU A 229 16.77 -1.13 -12.03
#